data_AF-G4FP41-F1
#
_entry.id   AF-G4FP41-F1
#
_cell.length_a   1.000
_cell.length_b   1.000
_cell.length_c   1.000
_cell.angle_alpha   90.00
_cell.angle_beta   90.00
_cell.angle_gamma   90.00
#
_symmetry.space_group_name_H-M   'P 1'
#
loop_
_entity.id
_entity.type
_entity.pdbx_description
1 polymer ?
#
loop_
_entity_poly.entity_id
_entity_poly.type
_entity_poly.pdbx_seq_one_letter_code
_entity_poly.pdbx_strand_id
1 'polypeptide(L)' 'MNSTHSLHVTAAGTPSAMAESTEHGQTWDAVETYFECITTCSLDDGECITRCVEQLKDTDS' A
#
# COMPACT_ATOMS: atom_id res chain seq x y z
N MET A 1 -40.02 29.68 -23.50
CA MET A 1 -39.04 30.63 -22.91
C MET A 1 -39.07 30.48 -21.40
N ASN A 2 -37.99 30.02 -20.76
CA ASN A 2 -37.60 30.44 -19.40
C ASN A 2 -36.10 30.16 -19.16
N SER A 3 -35.29 31.19 -19.44
CA SER A 3 -34.04 31.61 -18.77
C SER A 3 -33.99 31.25 -17.26
N THR A 4 -32.88 31.04 -16.53
CA THR A 4 -31.45 31.28 -16.68
C THR A 4 -30.74 30.77 -15.39
N HIS A 5 -29.67 29.97 -15.55
CA HIS A 5 -28.38 29.99 -14.81
C HIS A 5 -28.13 29.35 -13.42
N SER A 6 -26.90 28.80 -13.33
CA SER A 6 -26.04 28.44 -12.17
C SER A 6 -26.29 27.04 -11.58
N LEU A 7 -25.29 26.16 -11.39
CA LEU A 7 -23.93 26.38 -10.89
C LEU A 7 -22.96 25.33 -11.45
N HIS A 8 -21.75 25.80 -11.74
CA HIS A 8 -20.52 25.02 -11.91
C HIS A 8 -20.28 23.96 -10.82
N VAL A 9 -19.84 22.76 -11.19
CA VAL A 9 -19.08 21.90 -10.27
C VAL A 9 -17.61 21.98 -10.64
N THR A 10 -16.90 22.91 -10.01
CA THR A 10 -15.45 22.81 -9.88
C THR A 10 -15.18 22.10 -8.57
N ALA A 11 -14.90 20.80 -8.64
CA ALA A 11 -14.25 20.10 -7.55
C ALA A 11 -13.04 19.40 -8.15
N ALA A 12 -11.88 19.87 -7.73
CA ALA A 12 -10.56 19.44 -8.16
C ALA A 12 -10.47 17.91 -8.18
N GLY A 13 -10.10 17.36 -9.34
CA GLY A 13 -9.46 16.05 -9.42
C GLY A 13 -8.03 16.18 -8.91
N THR A 14 -7.88 16.45 -7.61
CA THR A 14 -6.66 16.12 -6.89
C THR A 14 -6.69 14.61 -6.63
N PRO A 15 -5.83 13.78 -7.25
CA PRO A 15 -5.47 12.51 -6.66
C PRO A 15 -4.53 12.78 -5.46
N SER A 16 -5.00 13.55 -4.48
CA SER A 16 -4.45 13.53 -3.11
C SER A 16 -5.26 12.50 -2.34
N ALA A 17 -5.25 11.26 -2.81
CA ALA A 17 -5.76 10.10 -2.09
C ALA A 17 -4.63 9.12 -1.73
N MET A 18 -3.38 9.62 -1.66
CA MET A 18 -2.24 8.86 -1.15
C MET A 18 -1.31 9.76 -0.32
N ALA A 19 -1.86 10.52 0.62
CA ALA A 19 -1.06 11.28 1.56
C ALA A 19 -1.65 11.30 2.98
N GLU A 20 -2.52 10.32 3.31
CA GLU A 20 -2.98 10.07 4.67
C GLU A 20 -2.88 8.57 4.99
N SER A 21 -1.67 8.03 4.94
CA SER A 21 -1.31 6.77 5.62
C SER A 21 0.18 6.48 5.43
N THR A 22 1.06 7.43 5.75
CA THR A 22 2.51 7.22 5.67
C THR A 22 2.97 6.10 6.61
N GLU A 23 2.23 5.80 7.68
CA GLU A 23 2.54 4.71 8.60
C GLU A 23 2.00 3.36 8.11
N HIS A 24 0.72 3.30 7.70
CA HIS A 24 0.09 2.06 7.21
C HIS A 24 0.62 1.60 5.84
N GLY A 25 1.13 2.53 5.02
CA GLY A 25 1.78 2.19 3.76
C GLY A 25 3.08 1.42 3.96
N GLN A 26 3.85 1.73 5.02
CA GLN A 26 5.09 1.01 5.34
C GLN A 26 4.80 -0.40 5.85
N THR A 27 3.77 -0.56 6.69
CA THR A 27 3.38 -1.89 7.17
C THR A 27 2.88 -2.77 6.04
N TRP A 28 2.10 -2.20 5.10
CA TRP A 28 1.55 -2.94 3.96
C TRP A 28 2.62 -3.35 2.95
N ASP A 29 3.56 -2.45 2.64
CA ASP A 29 4.70 -2.73 1.74
C ASP A 29 5.60 -3.86 2.28
N ALA A 30 5.82 -3.86 3.59
CA ALA A 30 6.57 -4.90 4.27
C ALA A 30 5.90 -6.27 4.13
N VAL A 31 4.58 -6.40 4.38
CA VAL A 31 3.87 -7.67 4.19
C VAL A 31 3.83 -8.11 2.72
N GLU A 32 3.69 -7.19 1.77
CA GLU A 32 3.75 -7.54 0.33
C GLU A 32 5.11 -8.13 -0.04
N THR A 33 6.21 -7.53 0.43
CA THR A 33 7.56 -8.06 0.26
C THR A 33 7.73 -9.44 0.91
N TYR A 34 7.16 -9.66 2.09
CA TYR A 34 7.14 -10.98 2.73
C TYR A 34 6.40 -12.01 1.88
N PHE A 35 5.21 -11.68 1.37
CA PHE A 35 4.45 -12.60 0.52
C PHE A 35 5.17 -12.91 -0.79
N GLU A 36 5.82 -11.92 -1.43
CA GLU A 36 6.67 -12.14 -2.60
C GLU A 36 7.83 -13.10 -2.27
N CYS A 37 8.55 -12.85 -1.18
CA CYS A 37 9.65 -13.70 -0.72
C CYS A 37 9.18 -15.15 -0.48
N ILE A 38 8.07 -15.33 0.23
CA ILE A 38 7.47 -16.64 0.51
C ILE A 38 7.08 -17.37 -0.78
N THR A 39 6.60 -16.67 -1.82
CA THR A 39 6.23 -17.31 -3.09
C THR A 39 7.44 -17.78 -3.91
N THR A 40 8.62 -17.20 -3.67
CA THR A 40 9.88 -17.65 -4.25
C THR A 40 10.55 -18.76 -3.44
N CYS A 41 10.26 -18.83 -2.15
CA CYS A 41 10.63 -19.94 -1.27
C CYS A 41 9.66 -21.13 -1.41
N SER A 42 10.12 -22.34 -1.08
CA SER A 42 9.19 -23.41 -0.74
C SER A 42 8.71 -23.22 0.69
N LEU A 43 7.40 -23.36 0.97
CA LEU A 43 6.85 -23.25 2.32
C LEU A 43 7.42 -24.27 3.32
N ASP A 44 8.05 -25.33 2.80
CA ASP A 44 8.73 -26.38 3.56
C ASP A 44 10.17 -25.99 3.94
N ASP A 45 10.76 -25.01 3.23
CA ASP A 45 12.14 -24.57 3.45
C ASP A 45 12.20 -23.50 4.55
N GLY A 46 12.14 -23.96 5.80
CA GLY A 46 12.06 -23.11 6.98
C GLY A 46 13.21 -22.10 7.14
N GLU A 47 14.38 -22.35 6.53
CA GLU A 47 15.50 -21.40 6.48
C GLU A 47 15.17 -20.20 5.57
N CYS A 48 14.63 -20.46 4.37
CA CYS A 48 14.15 -19.43 3.45
C CYS A 48 13.04 -18.58 4.09
N ILE A 49 12.05 -19.22 4.74
CA ILE A 49 10.96 -18.51 5.45
C ILE A 49 11.51 -17.62 6.57
N THR A 50 12.47 -18.11 7.36
CA THR A 50 13.06 -17.36 8.47
C THR A 50 13.74 -16.07 7.98
N ARG A 51 14.47 -16.14 6.87
CA ARG A 51 15.08 -14.97 6.22
C ARG A 51 14.03 -13.98 5.71
N CYS A 52 12.89 -14.45 5.19
CA CYS A 52 11.79 -13.58 4.78
C CYS A 52 11.16 -12.84 5.98
N VAL A 53 10.99 -13.52 7.12
CA VAL A 53 10.43 -12.90 8.34
C VAL A 53 11.41 -11.90 8.97
N GLU A 54 12.71 -12.20 8.98
CA GLU A 54 13.72 -11.26 9.47
C GLU A 54 13.67 -9.93 8.71
N GLN A 55 13.58 -9.98 7.37
CA GLN A 55 13.46 -8.80 6.52
C GLN A 55 12.21 -7.96 6.85
N LEU A 56 11.08 -8.61 7.15
CA LEU A 56 9.84 -7.91 7.55
C LEU A 56 10.00 -7.15 8.87
N LYS A 57 10.80 -7.68 9.80
CA LYS A 57 10.99 -7.13 11.14
C LYS A 57 11.93 -5.93 11.16
N ASP A 58 12.91 -5.88 10.25
CA ASP A 58 13.82 -4.73 10.08
C ASP A 58 13.11 -3.51 9.45
N THR A 59 11.98 -3.70 8.75
CA THR A 59 11.17 -2.62 8.17
C THR A 59 10.24 -1.94 9.19
N ASP A 60 10.00 -2.57 10.35
CA ASP A 60 9.15 -2.08 11.45
C ASP A 60 9.95 -1.35 12.57
N SER A 61 11.25 -1.08 12.37
CA SER A 61 12.13 -0.41 13.37
C SER A 61 12.44 1.05 13.08
#